data_AF-A0A958G4M9-F1
#
_entry.id   AF-A0A958G4M9-F1
#
_cell.length_a   1.000
_cell.length_b   1.000
_cell.length_c   1.000
_cell.angle_alpha   90.00
_cell.angle_beta   90.00
_cell.angle_gamma   90.00
#
_symmetry.space_group_name_H-M   'P 1'
#
loop_
_entity.id
_entity.type
_entity.pdbx_description
1 polymer ?
#
loop_
_entity_poly.entity_id
_entity_poly.type
_entity_poly.pdbx_seq_one_letter_code
_entity_poly.pdbx_strand_id
1 'polypeptide(L)' 'MTQPKNGDTVKVHYTGKLEDGTVFDSSRERDQPLEFTLGQGMVIPGFEKAVAGMAVGDQKEVTL' A
#
# COMPACT_ATOMS: atom_id res chain seq x y z
N MET A 1 -1.14 12.76 13.69
CA MET A 1 -1.22 11.72 12.64
C MET A 1 0.10 11.74 11.89
N THR A 2 0.83 10.64 11.90
CA THR A 2 2.17 10.55 11.29
C THR A 2 2.00 10.05 9.85
N GLN A 3 2.32 10.90 8.88
CA GLN A 3 2.40 10.51 7.47
C GLN A 3 3.82 9.99 7.18
N PRO A 4 3.95 8.93 6.37
CA PRO A 4 5.25 8.38 6.00
C PRO A 4 6.01 9.33 5.07
N LYS A 5 7.33 9.36 5.21
CA LYS A 5 8.24 10.17 4.38
C LYS A 5 9.16 9.29 3.56
N ASN A 6 9.76 9.84 2.51
CA ASN A 6 10.75 9.12 1.71
C ASN A 6 11.87 8.59 2.61
N GLY A 7 12.20 7.31 2.46
CA GLY A 7 13.15 6.59 3.30
C GLY A 7 12.54 5.87 4.50
N ASP A 8 11.27 6.13 4.85
CA ASP A 8 10.59 5.41 5.92
C ASP A 8 10.20 4.00 5.44
N THR A 9 10.34 3.03 6.34
CA THR A 9 9.80 1.68 6.16
C THR A 9 8.32 1.67 6.53
N VAL A 10 7.47 1.35 5.57
CA VAL A 10 6.02 1.28 5.73
C VAL A 10 5.56 -0.18 5.72
N LYS A 11 4.68 -0.51 6.66
CA LYS A 11 3.95 -1.78 6.70
C LYS A 11 2.49 -1.51 6.40
N VAL A 12 1.96 -2.14 5.37
CA VAL A 12 0.58 -1.95 4.95
C VAL A 12 -0.08 -3.27 4.58
N HIS A 13 -1.33 -3.43 5.02
CA HIS A 13 -2.19 -4.45 4.47
C HIS A 13 -2.91 -3.91 3.23
N TYR A 14 -2.71 -4.57 2.09
CA TYR A 14 -3.40 -4.31 0.83
C TYR A 14 -4.23 -5.52 0.37
N THR A 15 -5.20 -5.22 -0.48
CA THR A 15 -5.96 -6.18 -1.28
C THR A 15 -6.00 -5.66 -2.71
N GLY A 16 -5.35 -6.36 -3.64
CA GLY A 16 -5.31 -6.05 -5.05
C GLY A 16 -6.47 -6.70 -5.79
N LYS A 17 -7.24 -5.89 -6.53
CA LYS A 17 -8.36 -6.35 -7.35
C LYS A 17 -8.17 -5.89 -8.80
N LEU A 18 -8.61 -6.71 -9.73
CA LEU A 18 -8.76 -6.34 -11.14
C LEU A 18 -10.02 -5.48 -11.32
N GLU A 19 -10.16 -4.83 -12.47
CA GLU A 19 -11.33 -3.98 -12.80
C GLU A 19 -12.66 -4.76 -12.79
N ASP A 20 -12.61 -6.08 -13.03
CA ASP A 20 -13.77 -6.96 -12.95
C ASP A 20 -14.15 -7.38 -11.51
N GLY A 21 -13.40 -6.91 -10.51
CA GLY A 21 -13.57 -7.23 -9.09
C GLY A 21 -12.83 -8.48 -8.61
N THR A 22 -12.16 -9.22 -9.49
CA THR A 22 -11.37 -10.39 -9.14
C THR A 22 -10.20 -9.99 -8.25
N VAL A 23 -10.13 -10.55 -7.05
CA VAL A 23 -8.99 -10.38 -6.15
C VAL A 23 -7.85 -11.23 -6.67
N PHE A 24 -6.74 -10.61 -7.07
CA PHE A 24 -5.55 -11.35 -7.50
C PHE A 24 -4.56 -11.56 -6.35
N ASP A 25 -4.60 -10.69 -5.33
CA ASP A 25 -3.74 -10.83 -4.16
C ASP A 25 -4.28 -10.08 -2.94
N SER A 26 -4.04 -10.63 -1.75
CA SER A 26 -4.44 -10.02 -0.49
C SER A 26 -3.45 -10.37 0.62
N SER A 27 -2.76 -9.35 1.12
CA SER A 27 -1.88 -9.47 2.29
C SER A 27 -2.62 -9.90 3.56
N ARG A 28 -3.92 -9.62 3.65
CA ARG A 28 -4.77 -9.98 4.79
C ARG A 28 -5.07 -11.48 4.81
N GLU A 29 -5.17 -12.12 3.65
CA GLU A 29 -5.39 -13.58 3.57
C GLU A 29 -4.15 -14.38 3.95
N ARG A 30 -2.97 -13.74 3.86
CA ARG A 30 -1.68 -14.33 4.23
C ARG A 30 -1.21 -13.95 5.64
N ASP A 31 -1.97 -13.13 6.36
CA ASP A 31 -1.59 -12.51 7.64
C ASP A 31 -0.19 -11.87 7.63
N GLN A 32 0.28 -11.44 6.46
CA GLN A 32 1.61 -10.90 6.25
C GLN A 32 1.51 -9.53 5.58
N PRO A 33 1.74 -8.42 6.30
CA PRO A 33 1.71 -7.10 5.71
C PRO A 33 2.84 -6.93 4.70
N LEU A 34 2.61 -6.09 3.69
CA LEU A 34 3.66 -5.68 2.77
C LEU A 34 4.56 -4.67 3.48
N GLU A 35 5.85 -4.98 3.56
CA GLU A 35 6.88 -4.07 4.05
C GLU A 35 7.66 -3.51 2.86
N PHE A 36 7.72 -2.18 2.74
CA PHE A 36 8.54 -1.53 1.73
C PHE A 36 9.02 -0.16 2.21
N THR A 37 10.11 0.32 1.63
CA THR A 37 10.67 1.65 1.87
C THR A 37 10.10 2.65 0.88
N LEU A 38 9.50 3.73 1.39
CA LEU A 38 8.87 4.76 0.57
C LEU A 38 9.91 5.53 -0.25
N GLY A 39 9.65 5.72 -1.55
CA GLY A 39 10.50 6.52 -2.44
C GLY A 39 11.68 5.75 -3.05
N GLN A 40 11.74 4.43 -2.86
CA GLN A 40 12.76 3.57 -3.50
C GLN A 40 12.23 2.87 -4.77
N GLY A 41 10.96 3.07 -5.14
CA GLY A 41 10.40 2.42 -6.33
C GLY A 41 10.31 0.90 -6.22
N MET A 42 10.22 0.37 -4.99
CA MET A 42 10.03 -1.06 -4.72
C MET A 42 8.61 -1.55 -5.04
N VAL A 43 7.67 -0.62 -5.18
CA VAL A 43 6.26 -0.86 -5.52
C VAL A 43 5.87 0.03 -6.69
N ILE A 44 4.73 -0.27 -7.32
CA ILE A 44 4.25 0.53 -8.45
C ILE A 44 4.04 2.00 -8.04
N PRO A 45 4.41 2.99 -8.89
CA PRO A 45 4.44 4.40 -8.50
C PRO A 45 3.11 4.96 -8.00
N GLY A 46 2.00 4.45 -8.55
CA GLY A 46 0.67 4.86 -8.13
C GLY A 46 0.31 4.39 -6.71
N PHE A 47 0.73 3.17 -6.34
CA PHE A 47 0.59 2.65 -4.98
C PHE A 47 1.48 3.42 -3.99
N GLU A 48 2.73 3.70 -4.39
CA GLU A 48 3.66 4.49 -3.57
C GLU A 48 3.09 5.88 -3.25
N LYS A 49 2.58 6.60 -4.27
CA LYS A 49 1.94 7.91 -4.11
C LYS A 49 0.69 7.85 -3.25
N ALA A 50 -0.09 6.78 -3.35
CA ALA A 50 -1.27 6.59 -2.51
C ALA A 50 -0.87 6.51 -1.02
N VAL A 51 0.11 5.66 -0.71
CA VAL A 51 0.58 5.44 0.66
C VAL A 51 1.27 6.68 1.24
N ALA A 52 2.02 7.43 0.42
CA ALA A 52 2.64 8.69 0.84
C ALA A 52 1.63 9.74 1.37
N GLY A 53 0.39 9.70 0.89
CA GLY A 53 -0.68 10.59 1.34
C GLY A 53 -1.45 10.10 2.58
N MET A 54 -1.26 8.85 3.00
CA MET A 54 -2.00 8.22 4.10
C MET A 54 -1.32 8.43 5.45
N ALA A 55 -2.10 8.48 6.53
CA ALA A 55 -1.58 8.38 7.88
C ALA A 55 -1.66 6.93 8.39
N VAL A 56 -0.86 6.63 9.43
CA VAL A 56 -0.97 5.34 10.13
C VAL A 56 -2.39 5.13 10.64
N GLY A 57 -2.99 4.00 10.26
CA GLY A 57 -4.37 3.63 10.60
C GLY A 57 -5.41 3.98 9.52
N ASP A 58 -5.04 4.78 8.51
CA ASP A 58 -5.94 5.08 7.41
C ASP A 58 -6.16 3.87 6.51
N GLN A 59 -7.36 3.80 5.95
CA GLN A 59 -7.71 2.88 4.88
C GLN A 59 -8.15 3.70 3.67
N LYS A 60 -7.62 3.36 2.50
CA LYS A 60 -7.95 4.04 1.24
C LYS A 60 -8.06 3.02 0.12
N GLU A 61 -9.06 3.20 -0.73
CA GLU A 61 -9.16 2.50 -2.00
C GLU A 61 -8.61 3.40 -3.10
N VAL A 62 -7.75 2.85 -3.96
CA VAL A 62 -7.11 3.59 -5.04
C VAL A 62 -7.11 2.73 -6.30
N THR A 63 -7.60 3.32 -7.40
CA THR A 63 -7.50 2.76 -8.75
C THR A 63 -6.23 3.31 -9.40
N LEU A 64 -5.38 2.42 -9.92
CA LEU A 64 -4.05 2.72 -10.46
C LEU A 64 -4.00 2.55 -11.98
#